data_AF-A0A381WPL6-F1
#
_entry.id   AF-A0A381WPL6-F1
#
_cell.length_a   1.000
_cell.length_b   1.000
_cell.length_c   1.000
_cell.angle_alpha   90.00
_cell.angle_beta   90.00
_cell.angle_gamma   90.00
#
_symmetry.space_group_name_H-M   'P 1'
#
loop_
_entity.id
_entity.type
_entity.pdbx_description
1 polymer ?
#
loop_
_entity_poly.entity_id
_entity_poly.type
_entity_poly.pdbx_seq_one_letter_code
_entity_poly.pdbx_strand_id
1 'polypeptide(L)'
;VIENGSRRIPRDFNLHWGKGQIVEEASIQGEHHQPSVQLLEFQDGSTSIRFCYYNQHGRFQRSPLIMGEEEICRLGLAVSENRRLHALLSALVIPS
;
A
#
# COMPACT_ATOMS: atom_id res chain seq x y z
N VAL A 1 16.45 -20.04 1.42
CA VAL A 1 15.40 -19.27 2.11
C VAL A 1 15.60 -17.81 1.76
N ILE A 2 14.83 -17.28 0.81
CA ILE A 2 14.69 -15.83 0.61
C ILE A 2 13.19 -15.60 0.64
N GLU A 3 12.68 -15.25 1.82
CA GLU A 3 11.29 -14.82 1.98
C GLU A 3 11.12 -13.51 1.21
N ASN A 4 10.64 -13.59 -0.02
CA ASN A 4 10.30 -12.41 -0.82
C ASN A 4 9.01 -11.78 -0.27
N GLY A 5 9.16 -10.70 0.47
CA GLY A 5 8.47 -9.46 0.07
C GLY A 5 7.28 -8.96 0.87
N SER A 6 6.83 -9.62 1.94
CA SER A 6 5.87 -9.00 2.86
C SER A 6 6.59 -8.34 4.03
N ARG A 7 6.56 -7.02 4.07
CA ARG A 7 7.06 -6.25 5.21
C ARG A 7 6.17 -6.55 6.41
N ARG A 8 6.76 -6.63 7.61
CA ARG A 8 5.99 -6.87 8.83
C ARG A 8 4.95 -5.76 9.07
N ILE A 9 3.80 -6.19 9.55
CA ILE A 9 2.64 -5.37 9.93
C ILE A 9 2.20 -5.84 11.33
N PRO A 10 1.85 -4.94 12.26
CA PRO A 10 1.89 -3.49 12.10
C PRO A 10 3.34 -2.95 12.07
N ARG A 11 3.53 -1.78 11.46
CA ARG A 11 4.80 -1.05 11.54
C ARG A 11 4.58 0.46 11.61
N ASP A 12 5.47 1.13 12.33
CA ASP A 12 5.41 2.57 12.52
C ASP A 12 5.54 3.34 11.20
N PHE A 13 4.80 4.44 11.09
CA PHE A 13 5.10 5.52 10.17
C PHE A 13 5.17 6.85 10.92
N ASN A 14 5.95 7.78 10.37
CA ASN A 14 6.03 9.15 10.86
C ASN A 14 5.96 10.12 9.67
N LEU A 15 4.90 10.92 9.62
CA LEU A 15 4.68 12.01 8.67
C LEU A 15 4.79 13.34 9.41
N HIS A 16 5.06 14.43 8.70
CA HIS A 16 5.23 15.73 9.35
C HIS A 16 3.94 16.28 9.99
N TRP A 17 2.78 15.72 9.65
CA TRP A 17 1.48 16.07 10.21
C TRP A 17 0.88 14.98 11.12
N GLY A 18 1.59 13.89 11.40
CA GLY A 18 1.05 12.82 12.23
C GLY A 18 1.84 11.51 12.16
N LYS A 19 1.62 10.64 13.14
CA LYS A 19 2.28 9.34 13.26
C LYS A 19 1.26 8.26 13.60
N GLY A 20 1.63 7.01 13.37
CA GLY A 20 0.73 5.88 13.55
C GLY A 20 1.33 4.58 13.06
N GLN A 21 0.46 3.64 12.70
CA GLN A 21 0.82 2.31 12.23
C GLN A 21 0.32 2.08 10.81
N ILE A 22 1.13 1.41 9.99
CA ILE A 22 0.66 0.72 8.78
C ILE A 22 0.07 -0.60 9.26
N VAL A 23 -1.24 -0.79 9.09
CA VAL A 23 -2.00 -1.92 9.64
C VAL A 23 -2.47 -2.93 8.59
N GLU A 24 -2.46 -2.55 7.31
CA GLU A 24 -2.62 -3.44 6.16
C GLU A 24 -1.72 -2.92 5.01
N GLU A 25 -1.22 -3.82 4.17
CA GLU A 25 -0.45 -3.47 2.99
C GLU A 25 -0.65 -4.51 1.88
N ALA A 26 -1.11 -4.04 0.72
CA ALA A 26 -1.06 -4.80 -0.51
C ALA A 26 0.17 -4.37 -1.33
N SER A 27 0.87 -5.32 -1.93
CA SER A 27 2.05 -5.03 -2.76
C SER A 27 2.21 -6.05 -3.88
N ILE A 28 2.71 -5.60 -5.02
CA ILE A 28 3.06 -6.49 -6.14
C ILE A 28 4.50 -6.21 -6.59
N GLN A 29 5.18 -7.22 -7.12
CA GLN A 29 6.47 -7.03 -7.77
C GLN A 29 6.25 -6.63 -9.24
N GLY A 30 6.65 -5.41 -9.59
CA GLY A 30 6.76 -4.93 -10.97
C GLY A 30 8.20 -5.01 -11.47
N GLU A 31 8.41 -4.62 -12.73
CA GLU A 31 9.73 -4.65 -13.38
C GLU A 31 10.69 -3.64 -12.75
N HIS A 32 10.25 -2.40 -12.54
CA HIS A 32 11.11 -1.30 -12.09
C HIS A 32 10.91 -0.95 -10.61
N HIS A 33 9.76 -1.28 -10.07
CA HIS A 33 9.40 -0.93 -8.71
C HIS A 33 8.41 -1.95 -8.13
N GLN A 34 8.15 -1.81 -6.83
CA GLN A 34 7.16 -2.57 -6.12
C GLN A 34 6.01 -1.63 -5.74
N PRO A 35 4.93 -1.55 -6.54
CA PRO A 35 3.72 -0.85 -6.16
C PRO A 35 3.17 -1.34 -4.82
N SER A 36 2.71 -0.40 -3.99
CA SER A 36 2.16 -0.72 -2.67
C SER A 36 1.02 0.21 -2.28
N VAL A 37 -0.03 -0.35 -1.68
CA VAL A 37 -1.11 0.39 -1.03
C VAL A 37 -1.09 0.04 0.45
N GLN A 38 -1.05 1.07 1.30
CA GLN A 38 -0.96 0.92 2.75
C GLN A 38 -2.17 1.56 3.44
N LEU A 39 -2.73 0.86 4.42
CA LEU A 39 -3.70 1.42 5.35
C LEU A 39 -2.95 2.01 6.55
N LEU A 40 -3.06 3.32 6.71
CA LEU A 40 -2.50 4.06 7.83
C LEU A 40 -3.56 4.23 8.91
N GLU A 41 -3.23 3.87 10.14
CA GLU A 41 -4.02 4.14 11.34
C GLU A 41 -3.24 5.12 12.22
N PHE A 42 -3.76 6.34 12.37
CA PHE A 42 -3.14 7.39 13.16
C PHE A 42 -3.44 7.21 14.65
N GLN A 43 -2.62 7.81 15.51
CA GLN A 43 -2.81 7.73 16.97
C GLN A 43 -4.12 8.37 17.46
N ASP A 44 -4.72 9.28 16.69
CA ASP A 44 -6.02 9.88 16.97
C ASP A 44 -7.20 8.98 16.53
N GLY A 45 -6.92 7.79 16.01
CA GLY A 45 -7.90 6.83 15.53
C GLY A 45 -8.36 7.06 14.08
N SER A 46 -7.91 8.12 13.42
CA SER A 46 -8.23 8.36 12.01
C SER A 46 -7.49 7.39 11.09
N THR A 47 -8.06 7.13 9.91
CA THR A 47 -7.48 6.22 8.90
C THR A 47 -7.21 6.94 7.58
N SER A 48 -6.18 6.52 6.86
CA SER A 48 -5.90 7.01 5.50
C SER A 48 -5.29 5.91 4.63
N ILE A 49 -5.47 6.02 3.31
CA ILE A 49 -4.79 5.15 2.35
C ILE A 49 -3.58 5.88 1.77
N ARG A 50 -2.43 5.20 1.73
CA ARG A 50 -1.23 5.68 1.05
C ARG A 50 -0.91 4.81 -0.16
N PHE A 51 -0.89 5.44 -1.33
CA PHE A 51 -0.32 4.88 -2.56
C PHE A 51 1.18 5.22 -2.59
N CYS A 52 2.02 4.20 -2.71
CA CYS A 52 3.47 4.38 -2.70
C CYS A 52 4.16 3.25 -3.47
N TYR A 53 5.47 3.35 -3.59
CA TYR A 53 6.27 2.26 -4.12
C TYR A 53 7.62 2.16 -3.43
N TYR A 54 8.21 0.99 -3.59
CA TYR A 54 9.58 0.72 -3.21
C TYR A 54 10.39 0.43 -4.47
N ASN A 55 11.65 0.84 -4.50
CA ASN A 55 12.52 0.44 -5.58
C ASN A 55 12.91 -1.05 -5.45
N GLN A 56 13.62 -1.60 -6.44
CA GLN A 56 14.08 -2.99 -6.44
C GLN A 56 14.95 -3.37 -5.22
N HIS A 57 15.55 -2.38 -4.55
CA HIS A 57 16.33 -2.58 -3.32
C HIS A 57 15.49 -2.47 -2.05
N GLY A 58 14.15 -2.46 -2.16
CA GLY A 58 13.24 -2.37 -1.02
C GLY A 58 13.21 -1.01 -0.32
N ARG A 59 13.73 0.07 -0.95
CA ARG A 59 13.72 1.41 -0.37
C ARG A 59 12.45 2.17 -0.75
N PHE A 60 11.77 2.72 0.25
CA PHE A 60 10.59 3.56 0.09
C PHE A 60 10.92 4.79 -0.77
N GLN A 61 10.08 5.08 -1.75
CA GLN A 61 10.24 6.22 -2.64
C GLN A 61 9.16 7.26 -2.37
N ARG A 62 9.51 8.54 -2.53
CA ARG A 62 8.61 9.69 -2.29
C ARG A 62 8.00 10.27 -3.56
N SER A 63 8.41 9.78 -4.73
CA SER A 63 7.82 10.19 -5.99
C SER A 63 6.41 9.60 -6.14
N PRO A 64 5.60 10.08 -7.10
CA PRO A 64 4.30 9.49 -7.39
C PRO A 64 4.42 8.00 -7.74
N LEU A 65 3.46 7.20 -7.26
CA LEU A 65 3.24 5.86 -7.79
C LEU A 65 2.65 5.98 -9.19
N ILE A 66 3.30 5.41 -10.19
CA ILE A 66 2.85 5.36 -11.58
C ILE A 66 2.79 3.88 -11.96
N MET A 67 1.65 3.43 -12.49
CA MET A 67 1.40 2.02 -12.81
C MET A 67 0.78 1.88 -14.20
N GLY A 68 1.12 0.79 -14.88
CA GLY A 68 0.42 0.35 -16.09
C GLY A 68 -0.84 -0.47 -15.77
N GLU A 69 -1.63 -0.79 -16.81
CA GLU A 69 -2.88 -1.56 -16.67
C GLU A 69 -2.70 -2.92 -16.01
N GLU A 70 -1.65 -3.67 -16.38
CA GLU A 70 -1.37 -4.99 -15.77
C GLU A 70 -1.08 -4.86 -14.26
N GLU A 71 -0.27 -3.87 -13.88
CA GLU A 71 0.06 -3.61 -12.48
C GLU A 71 -1.18 -3.19 -11.68
N ILE A 72 -2.07 -2.39 -12.27
CA ILE A 72 -3.35 -2.01 -11.66
C ILE A 72 -4.19 -3.26 -11.37
N CYS A 73 -4.37 -4.16 -12.35
CA CYS A 73 -5.13 -5.39 -12.18
C CYS A 73 -4.54 -6.28 -11.08
N ARG A 74 -3.22 -6.50 -11.12
CA ARG A 74 -2.52 -7.35 -10.13
C ARG A 74 -2.55 -6.74 -8.73
N LEU A 75 -2.41 -5.42 -8.61
CA LEU A 75 -2.52 -4.73 -7.33
C LEU A 75 -3.95 -4.76 -6.81
N GLY A 76 -4.96 -4.67 -7.68
CA GLY A 76 -6.36 -4.86 -7.32
C GLY A 76 -6.63 -6.22 -6.68
N LEU A 77 -6.08 -7.30 -7.25
CA LEU A 77 -6.13 -8.64 -6.65
C LEU A 77 -5.40 -8.71 -5.30
N ALA A 78 -4.23 -8.07 -5.18
CA ALA A 78 -3.53 -8.02 -3.88
C ALA A 78 -4.33 -7.23 -2.83
N VAL A 79 -5.05 -6.18 -3.24
CA VAL A 79 -5.93 -5.40 -2.38
C VAL A 79 -7.14 -6.22 -1.92
N SER A 80 -7.73 -7.07 -2.76
CA SER A 80 -8.91 -7.88 -2.37
C SER A 80 -8.64 -8.85 -1.23
N GLU A 81 -7.38 -9.26 -1.04
CA GLU A 81 -6.95 -10.09 0.09
C GLU A 81 -6.85 -9.31 1.43
N ASN A 82 -6.95 -7.98 1.40
CA ASN A 82 -6.87 -7.09 2.56
C ASN A 82 -8.24 -6.47 2.84
N ARG A 83 -8.96 -6.99 3.84
CA ARG A 83 -10.39 -6.66 4.06
C ARG A 83 -10.66 -5.15 4.20
N ARG A 84 -9.89 -4.43 5.02
CA ARG A 84 -10.16 -2.99 5.28
C ARG A 84 -9.72 -2.14 4.09
N LEU A 85 -8.57 -2.44 3.49
CA LEU A 85 -8.11 -1.79 2.26
C LEU A 85 -9.10 -1.96 1.11
N HIS A 86 -9.57 -3.19 0.88
CA HIS A 86 -10.56 -3.49 -0.15
C HIS A 86 -11.83 -2.66 0.06
N ALA A 87 -12.41 -2.67 1.27
CA ALA A 87 -13.62 -1.92 1.56
C ALA A 87 -13.48 -0.41 1.30
N LEU A 88 -12.36 0.20 1.72
CA LEU A 88 -12.11 1.62 1.51
C LEU A 88 -11.85 1.97 0.03
N LEU A 89 -11.10 1.13 -0.69
CA LEU A 89 -10.81 1.36 -2.11
C LEU A 89 -12.03 1.09 -3.01
N SER A 90 -12.89 0.13 -2.66
CA SER A 90 -14.15 -0.08 -3.37
C SER A 90 -15.07 1.15 -3.26
N ALA A 91 -14.96 1.95 -2.21
CA ALA A 91 -15.70 3.21 -2.09
C ALA A 91 -15.14 4.35 -2.95
N LEU A 92 -13.88 4.25 -3.39
CA LEU A 92 -13.24 5.25 -4.26
C LEU A 92 -13.78 5.17 -5.70
N VAL A 93 -14.05 3.96 -6.18
CA VAL A 93 -14.64 3.68 -7.50
C VAL A 93 -16.12 3.37 -7.30
N ILE A 94 -16.96 4.40 -7.39
CA ILE A 94 -18.41 4.22 -7.40
C ILE A 94 -18.75 3.37 -8.65
N PRO A 95 -19.44 2.23 -8.51
CA PRO A 95 -19.95 1.52 -9.67
C PRO A 95 -20.97 2.42 -10.38
N SER A 96 -20.69 2.77 -11.63
CA SER A 96 -21.65 3.42 -12.54
C SER A 96 -22.70 2.43 -13.03
#